data_AF-U6DRQ0-F1
#
_entry.id   AF-U6DRQ0-F1
#
_cell.length_a   1.000
_cell.length_b   1.000
_cell.length_c   1.000
_cell.angle_alpha   90.00
_cell.angle_beta   90.00
_cell.angle_gamma   90.00
#
_symmetry.space_group_name_H-M   'P 1'
#
loop_
_entity.id
_entity.type
_entity.pdbx_description
1 polymer ?
#
loop_
_entity_poly.entity_id
_entity_poly.type
_entity_poly.pdbx_seq_one_letter_code
_entity_poly.pdbx_strand_id
1 'polypeptide(L)'
;TESGVMLQSILLSGQSIPEELIIKLMLEKLNSLQVSHFGYVITELPTLSEDTMTTLQQIELIKNLNLKPDIIINIKCPDYDLYQRISGQRQHGGTGYIYRRDQWDPEVIENRRKRRKEAQKEGKVEEEGEEEE
;
A
#
# COMPACT_ATOMS: atom_id res chain seq x y z
N THR A 1 18.46 -17.77 6.45
CA THR A 1 18.94 -17.31 7.77
C THR A 1 18.25 -18.14 8.83
N GLU A 2 18.83 -18.28 10.02
CA GLU A 2 18.21 -19.02 11.13
C GLU A 2 16.83 -18.46 11.49
N SER A 3 16.71 -17.13 11.58
CA SER A 3 15.42 -16.45 11.81
C SER A 3 14.37 -16.79 10.76
N GLY A 4 14.78 -16.94 9.48
CA GLY A 4 13.86 -17.32 8.41
C GLY A 4 13.29 -18.74 8.57
N VAL A 5 14.10 -19.69 9.02
CA VAL A 5 13.67 -21.07 9.29
C VAL A 5 12.70 -21.11 10.48
N MET A 6 13.01 -20.35 11.54
CA MET A 6 12.14 -20.23 12.71
C MET A 6 10.78 -19.62 12.35
N LEU A 7 10.76 -18.50 11.62
CA LEU A 7 9.52 -17.87 11.14
C LEU A 7 8.69 -18.81 10.26
N GLN A 8 9.35 -19.55 9.37
CA GLN A 8 8.67 -20.52 8.51
C GLN A 8 7.99 -21.61 9.35
N SER A 9 8.64 -22.10 10.40
CA SER A 9 8.04 -23.10 11.30
C SER A 9 6.78 -22.58 12.01
N ILE A 10 6.79 -21.32 12.46
CA ILE A 10 5.62 -20.67 13.12
C ILE A 10 4.46 -20.54 12.12
N LEU A 11 4.75 -20.09 10.90
CA LEU A 11 3.72 -19.95 9.88
C LEU A 11 3.14 -21.30 9.44
N LEU A 12 3.99 -22.33 9.30
CA LEU A 12 3.55 -23.69 8.93
C LEU A 12 2.75 -24.38 10.03
N SER A 13 2.93 -23.99 11.31
CA SER A 13 2.07 -24.45 12.41
C SER A 13 0.72 -23.73 12.48
N GLY A 14 0.47 -22.76 11.59
CA GLY A 14 -0.75 -21.96 11.55
C GLY A 14 -0.78 -20.85 12.61
N GLN A 15 0.35 -20.57 13.27
CA GLN A 15 0.45 -19.51 14.27
C GLN A 15 0.82 -18.17 13.61
N SER A 16 0.36 -17.09 14.24
CA SER A 16 0.79 -15.74 13.86
C SER A 16 2.21 -15.49 14.35
N ILE A 17 2.97 -14.69 13.59
CA ILE A 17 4.29 -14.26 14.01
C ILE A 17 4.13 -13.24 15.14
N PRO A 18 4.82 -13.40 16.29
CA PRO A 18 4.79 -12.41 17.37
C PRO A 18 5.26 -11.04 16.91
N GLU A 19 4.58 -9.98 17.34
CA GLU A 19 4.87 -8.62 16.92
C GLU A 19 6.29 -8.17 17.33
N GLU A 20 6.75 -8.59 18.50
CA GLU A 20 8.11 -8.30 19.00
C GLU A 20 9.18 -8.84 18.04
N LEU A 21 8.92 -9.98 17.42
CA LEU A 21 9.83 -10.58 16.46
C LEU A 21 9.84 -9.78 15.13
N ILE A 22 8.70 -9.28 14.70
CA ILE A 22 8.58 -8.41 13.52
C ILE A 22 9.38 -7.11 13.76
N ILE A 23 9.17 -6.46 14.91
CA ILE A 23 9.89 -5.23 15.27
C ILE A 23 11.39 -5.49 15.34
N LYS A 24 11.83 -6.60 15.95
CA LYS A 24 13.25 -6.97 16.01
C LYS A 24 13.86 -7.11 14.62
N LEU A 25 13.21 -7.85 13.71
CA LEU A 25 13.70 -8.05 12.34
C LEU A 25 13.76 -6.74 11.55
N MET A 26 12.77 -5.87 11.74
CA MET A 26 12.78 -4.53 11.15
C MET A 26 13.98 -3.72 11.65
N LEU A 27 14.21 -3.66 12.96
CA LEU A 27 15.34 -2.92 13.55
C LEU A 27 16.70 -3.47 13.09
N GLU A 28 16.86 -4.80 13.00
CA GLU A 28 18.05 -5.43 12.43
C GLU A 28 18.28 -5.00 10.97
N LYS A 29 17.21 -4.95 10.16
CA LYS A 29 17.30 -4.51 8.77
C LYS A 29 17.65 -3.03 8.65
N LEU A 30 17.08 -2.17 9.50
CA LEU A 30 17.33 -0.74 9.52
C LEU A 30 18.79 -0.41 9.85
N ASN A 31 19.48 -1.26 10.63
CA ASN A 31 20.90 -1.11 10.95
C ASN A 31 21.85 -1.72 9.89
N SER A 32 21.33 -2.21 8.76
CA SER A 32 22.17 -2.77 7.69
C SER A 32 22.85 -1.68 6.85
N LEU A 33 24.04 -2.00 6.30
CA LEU A 33 24.79 -1.09 5.43
C LEU A 33 23.98 -0.61 4.22
N GLN A 34 23.10 -1.47 3.68
CA GLN A 34 22.23 -1.11 2.57
C GLN A 34 21.29 0.03 2.95
N VAL A 35 20.67 -0.04 4.13
CA VAL A 35 19.75 1.01 4.60
C VAL A 35 20.51 2.30 4.93
N SER A 36 21.69 2.18 5.54
CA SER A 36 22.54 3.36 5.78
C SER A 36 22.94 4.08 4.49
N HIS A 37 23.15 3.34 3.39
CA HIS A 37 23.54 3.92 2.10
C HIS A 37 22.36 4.46 1.27
N PHE A 38 21.24 3.73 1.23
CA PHE A 38 20.10 4.05 0.35
C PHE A 38 18.90 4.69 1.06
N GLY A 39 18.90 4.73 2.39
CA GLY A 39 17.72 5.08 3.18
C GLY A 39 16.69 3.94 3.23
N TYR A 40 15.47 4.27 3.66
CA TYR A 40 14.38 3.32 3.81
C TYR A 40 13.01 3.98 3.67
N VAL A 41 12.01 3.15 3.38
CA VAL A 41 10.59 3.48 3.59
C VAL A 41 10.03 2.38 4.48
N ILE A 42 9.50 2.76 5.65
CA ILE A 42 8.75 1.84 6.50
C ILE A 42 7.27 2.00 6.14
N THR A 43 6.61 0.90 5.83
CA THR A 43 5.17 0.81 5.62
C THR A 43 4.55 -0.02 6.74
N GLU A 44 3.21 -0.03 6.84
CA GLU A 44 2.47 -0.87 7.80
C GLU A 44 2.72 -0.54 9.29
N LEU A 45 3.17 0.69 9.59
CA LEU A 45 3.20 1.23 10.96
C LEU A 45 2.32 2.50 11.07
N PRO A 46 1.63 2.70 12.21
CA PRO A 46 1.56 1.80 13.36
C PRO A 46 0.79 0.51 13.05
N THR A 47 1.11 -0.57 13.77
CA THR A 47 0.39 -1.84 13.67
C THR A 47 -1.04 -1.68 14.19
N LEU A 48 -1.94 -2.54 13.72
CA LEU A 48 -3.35 -2.49 14.12
C LEU A 48 -3.59 -2.98 15.55
N SER A 49 -2.78 -3.94 16.01
CA SER A 49 -2.84 -4.43 17.39
C SER A 49 -2.08 -3.49 18.31
N GLU A 50 -2.62 -3.26 19.50
CA GLU A 50 -1.91 -2.57 20.59
C GLU A 50 -1.57 -3.53 21.74
N ASP A 51 -1.64 -4.85 21.50
CA ASP A 51 -1.41 -5.87 22.53
C ASP A 51 0.04 -5.88 23.02
N THR A 52 1.00 -5.67 22.10
CA THR A 52 2.43 -5.61 22.39
C THR A 52 2.90 -4.18 22.62
N MET A 53 2.49 -3.25 21.76
CA MET A 53 2.98 -1.87 21.78
C MET A 53 1.87 -0.91 21.33
N THR A 54 1.56 0.07 22.16
CA THR A 54 0.59 1.12 21.82
C THR A 54 1.06 1.93 20.60
N THR A 55 0.12 2.54 19.87
CA THR A 55 0.45 3.45 18.76
C THR A 55 1.49 4.50 19.17
N LEU A 56 1.37 5.09 20.35
CA LEU A 56 2.30 6.11 20.84
C LEU A 56 3.72 5.58 21.02
N GLN A 57 3.87 4.38 21.59
CA GLN A 57 5.17 3.73 21.76
C GLN A 57 5.81 3.37 20.42
N GLN A 58 5.01 2.94 19.43
CA GLN A 58 5.52 2.67 18.08
C GLN A 58 6.03 3.95 17.40
N ILE A 59 5.30 5.06 17.56
CA ILE A 59 5.75 6.37 17.06
C ILE A 59 7.02 6.84 17.76
N GLU A 60 7.12 6.62 19.07
CA GLU A 60 8.33 6.95 19.84
C GLU A 60 9.53 6.11 19.39
N LEU A 61 9.34 4.81 19.15
CA LEU A 61 10.36 3.93 18.58
C LEU A 61 10.87 4.48 17.23
N ILE A 62 9.96 4.82 16.32
CA ILE A 62 10.30 5.36 14.99
C ILE A 62 11.10 6.67 15.10
N LYS A 63 10.71 7.56 16.01
CA LYS A 63 11.40 8.86 16.21
C LYS A 63 12.81 8.72 16.79
N ASN A 64 13.07 7.62 17.49
CA ASN A 64 14.34 7.33 18.16
C ASN A 64 15.22 6.34 17.39
N LEU A 65 14.89 6.01 16.14
CA LEU A 65 15.77 5.23 15.27
C LEU A 65 17.11 5.93 15.04
N ASN A 66 18.19 5.14 14.90
CA ASN A 66 19.54 5.66 14.63
C ASN A 66 19.58 6.52 13.37
N LEU A 67 19.04 5.98 12.26
CA LEU A 67 18.70 6.76 11.08
C LEU A 67 17.25 7.20 11.23
N LYS A 68 17.03 8.48 11.47
CA LYS A 68 15.69 9.03 11.70
C LYS A 68 14.95 9.21 10.37
N PRO A 69 13.62 9.01 10.35
CA PRO A 69 12.85 9.33 9.16
C PRO A 69 12.80 10.84 8.96
N ASP A 70 13.04 11.29 7.73
CA ASP A 70 12.95 12.71 7.36
C ASP A 70 11.50 13.19 7.25
N ILE A 71 10.60 12.30 6.80
CA ILE A 71 9.22 12.63 6.45
C ILE A 71 8.29 11.52 6.94
N ILE A 72 7.10 11.91 7.40
CA ILE A 72 5.98 11.01 7.66
C ILE A 72 4.87 11.34 6.66
N ILE A 73 4.46 10.33 5.88
CA ILE A 73 3.36 10.46 4.91
C ILE A 73 2.10 9.84 5.52
N ASN A 74 1.13 10.68 5.87
CA ASN A 74 -0.18 10.24 6.34
C ASN A 74 -1.19 10.24 5.18
N ILE A 75 -1.51 9.05 4.66
CA ILE A 75 -2.49 8.90 3.57
C ILE A 75 -3.89 8.79 4.17
N LYS A 76 -4.67 9.86 4.07
CA LYS A 76 -6.08 9.87 4.50
C LYS A 76 -6.97 9.37 3.37
N CYS A 77 -7.79 8.38 3.67
CA CYS A 77 -8.77 7.80 2.75
C CYS A 77 -10.03 7.44 3.53
N PRO A 78 -11.24 7.84 3.08
CA PRO A 78 -12.48 7.45 3.74
C PRO A 78 -12.69 5.93 3.73
N ASP A 79 -13.29 5.40 4.81
CA ASP A 79 -13.56 3.96 4.94
C ASP A 79 -14.37 3.39 3.78
N TYR A 80 -15.33 4.16 3.28
CA TYR A 80 -16.13 3.76 2.12
C TYR A 80 -15.27 3.53 0.87
N ASP A 81 -14.33 4.43 0.61
CA ASP A 81 -13.42 4.33 -0.55
C ASP A 81 -12.43 3.18 -0.38
N LEU A 82 -11.96 2.94 0.85
CA LEU A 82 -11.13 1.78 1.21
C LEU A 82 -11.88 0.48 0.97
N TYR A 83 -13.12 0.38 1.45
CA TYR A 83 -13.99 -0.77 1.27
C TYR A 83 -14.23 -1.05 -0.22
N GLN A 84 -14.57 -0.02 -1.01
CA GLN A 84 -14.81 -0.18 -2.44
C GLN A 84 -13.54 -0.62 -3.18
N ARG A 85 -12.37 -0.07 -2.79
CA ARG A 85 -11.07 -0.44 -3.36
C ARG A 85 -10.75 -1.90 -3.09
N ILE A 86 -10.87 -2.37 -1.86
CA ILE A 86 -10.50 -3.74 -1.45
C ILE A 86 -11.50 -4.75 -1.99
N SER A 87 -12.80 -4.53 -1.82
CA SER A 87 -13.86 -5.45 -2.30
C SER A 87 -13.89 -5.59 -3.84
N GLY A 88 -13.40 -4.57 -4.55
CA GLY A 88 -13.27 -4.56 -6.00
C GLY A 88 -12.03 -5.29 -6.54
N GLN A 89 -11.12 -5.76 -5.69
CA GLN A 89 -9.93 -6.48 -6.15
C GLN A 89 -10.25 -7.93 -6.52
N ARG A 90 -9.53 -8.47 -7.51
CA ARG A 90 -9.56 -9.89 -7.89
C ARG A 90 -8.14 -10.41 -8.03
N GLN A 91 -7.92 -11.64 -7.58
CA GLN A 91 -6.63 -12.30 -7.66
C GLN A 91 -6.63 -13.33 -8.79
N HIS A 92 -5.61 -13.31 -9.63
CA HIS A 92 -5.40 -14.34 -10.64
C HIS A 92 -4.93 -15.63 -9.98
N GLY A 93 -5.66 -16.72 -10.17
CA GLY A 93 -5.43 -17.98 -9.46
C GLY A 93 -4.05 -18.62 -9.67
N GLY A 94 -3.43 -18.41 -10.84
CA GLY A 94 -2.11 -19.01 -11.14
C GLY A 94 -0.91 -18.15 -10.75
N THR A 95 -1.03 -16.83 -10.85
CA THR A 95 0.11 -15.90 -10.62
C THR A 95 0.03 -15.16 -9.29
N GLY A 96 -1.14 -15.19 -8.65
CA GLY A 96 -1.42 -14.40 -7.47
C GLY A 96 -1.54 -12.89 -7.73
N TYR A 97 -1.45 -12.43 -9.00
CA TYR A 97 -1.50 -11.02 -9.32
C TYR A 97 -2.88 -10.42 -9.00
N ILE A 98 -2.90 -9.25 -8.36
CA ILE A 98 -4.12 -8.58 -7.93
C ILE A 98 -4.49 -7.50 -8.95
N TYR A 99 -5.70 -7.62 -9.51
CA TYR A 99 -6.30 -6.64 -10.40
C TYR A 99 -7.31 -5.79 -9.66
N ARG A 100 -7.27 -4.47 -9.88
CA ARG A 100 -8.30 -3.53 -9.42
C ARG A 100 -9.55 -3.65 -10.30
N ARG A 101 -10.70 -3.22 -9.78
CA ARG A 101 -12.00 -3.27 -10.47
C ARG A 101 -11.93 -2.68 -11.88
N ASP A 102 -11.23 -1.56 -12.07
CA ASP A 102 -11.08 -0.89 -13.37
C ASP A 102 -10.22 -1.64 -14.40
N GLN A 103 -9.58 -2.74 -14.01
CA GLN A 103 -8.72 -3.57 -14.86
C GLN A 103 -9.38 -4.88 -15.29
N TRP A 104 -10.38 -5.37 -14.57
CA TRP A 104 -11.02 -6.66 -14.85
C TRP A 104 -12.53 -6.57 -15.07
N ASP A 105 -13.21 -5.56 -14.51
CA ASP A 105 -14.67 -5.43 -14.59
C ASP A 105 -15.07 -4.85 -15.96
N PRO A 106 -15.75 -5.62 -16.84
CA PRO A 106 -16.10 -5.18 -18.18
C PRO A 106 -16.97 -3.92 -18.20
N GLU A 107 -17.90 -3.79 -17.25
CA GLU A 107 -18.82 -2.66 -17.19
C GLU A 107 -18.07 -1.37 -16.85
N VAL A 108 -17.14 -1.44 -15.88
CA VAL A 108 -16.30 -0.30 -15.51
C VAL A 108 -15.39 0.11 -16.65
N ILE A 109 -14.79 -0.87 -17.34
CA ILE A 109 -13.93 -0.62 -18.50
C ILE A 109 -14.71 0.04 -19.64
N GLU A 110 -15.90 -0.47 -19.96
CA GLU A 110 -16.75 0.08 -21.01
C GLU A 110 -17.23 1.49 -20.69
N ASN A 111 -17.71 1.73 -19.46
CA ASN A 111 -18.13 3.04 -18.99
C ASN A 111 -16.99 4.06 -19.05
N ARG A 112 -15.77 3.68 -18.67
CA ARG A 112 -14.59 4.55 -18.79
C ARG A 112 -14.26 4.87 -20.26
N ARG A 113 -14.43 3.92 -21.17
CA ARG A 113 -14.23 4.14 -22.61
C ARG A 113 -15.29 5.09 -23.19
N LYS A 114 -16.57 4.94 -22.80
CA LYS A 114 -17.66 5.84 -23.22
C LYS A 114 -17.40 7.29 -22.78
N ARG A 115 -17.10 7.50 -21.49
CA ARG A 115 -16.77 8.84 -20.94
C ARG A 115 -15.59 9.51 -21.64
N ARG A 116 -14.55 8.73 -22.01
CA ARG A 116 -13.41 9.25 -22.78
C ARG A 116 -13.80 9.69 -24.19
N LYS A 117 -14.68 8.94 -24.86
CA LYS A 117 -15.18 9.31 -26.20
C LYS A 117 -16.07 10.55 -26.16
N GLU A 118 -16.87 10.70 -25.10
CA GLU A 118 -17.72 11.88 -24.88
C GLU A 118 -16.87 13.14 -24.63
N ALA A 119 -15.89 13.07 -23.73
CA ALA A 119 -14.98 14.20 -23.47
C ALA A 119 -14.19 14.64 -24.72
N GLN A 120 -13.82 13.71 -25.60
CA GLN A 120 -13.17 14.04 -26.88
C GLN A 120 -14.12 14.67 -27.90
N LYS A 121 -15.43 14.43 -27.80
CA LYS A 121 -16.43 15.09 -28.64
C LYS A 121 -16.72 16.49 -28.12
N GLU A 122 -16.88 16.66 -26.81
CA GLU A 122 -17.11 17.96 -26.18
C GLU A 122 -15.93 18.92 -26.38
N GLY A 123 -14.68 18.46 -26.19
CA GLY A 123 -13.50 19.29 -26.46
C GLY A 123 -13.28 19.66 -27.93
N LYS A 124 -13.91 18.94 -28.88
CA LYS A 124 -13.93 19.32 -30.31
C LYS A 124 -15.02 20.33 -30.64
N VAL A 125 -16.13 20.33 -29.89
CA VAL A 125 -17.23 21.28 -30.10
C VAL A 125 -16.84 22.68 -29.58
N GLU A 126 -15.94 22.78 -28.60
CA GLU A 126 -15.40 24.08 -28.15
C GLU A 126 -14.36 24.68 -29.12
N GLU A 127 -13.58 23.88 -29.85
CA GLU A 127 -12.61 24.39 -30.85
C GLU A 127 -13.27 24.80 -32.19
N GLU A 128 -14.40 24.21 -32.58
CA GLU A 128 -15.10 24.56 -33.84
C GLU A 128 -16.03 25.79 -33.71
N GLY A 129 -16.08 26.45 -32.55
CA GLY A 129 -16.94 27.62 -32.28
C GLY A 129 -16.28 29.00 -32.44
N GLU A 130 -14.98 29.08 -32.74
CA GLU A 130 -14.23 30.35 -32.84
C GLU A 130 -13.86 30.78 -34.27
N GLU A 131 -14.27 30.06 -35.32
CA GLU A 131 -14.01 30.42 -36.73
C GLU A 131 -15.27 30.87 -37.48
N GLU A 132 -15.99 31.88 -36.99
CA GLU A 132 -16.88 32.71 -37.83
C GLU A 132 -16.78 34.20 -37.42
N GLU A 133 -15.77 34.90 -37.96
CA GLU A 133 -15.77 36.37 -38.17
C GLU A 133 -15.42 36.69 -39.63
#